data_AF-A0AAD4K0P6-F1
#
_entry.id   AF-A0AAD4K0P6-F1
#
_cell.length_a   1.000
_cell.length_b   1.000
_cell.length_c   1.000
_cell.angle_alpha   90.00
_cell.angle_beta   90.00
_cell.angle_gamma   90.00
#
_symmetry.space_group_name_H-M   'P 1'
#
loop_
_entity.id
_entity.type
_entity.pdbx_description
1 polymer ?
#
loop_
_entity_poly.entity_id
_entity_poly.type
_entity_poly.pdbx_seq_one_letter_code
_entity_poly.pdbx_strand_id
1 'polypeptide(L)'
;MAYCLMVLEEDPVDPDFICSIYNLIGAVSNVVNESMSTVFPKIMERIITSVLLTSDIPQSSSTPETAVPAAIEQEIDLDNTDDEDLDYELEIQFMHEQEEAISTLKEFASNTGSAFAPYLQKAFETVYKVVEHPQDSIRKVAVEALCGFVTALHKMGDGDGVKRACSIILPKFVHIVRNDDEQIVVIHLLYVMGNFFSEVNTMAMPSQDIADQIFACIKDTLNGKLACQFNEPSGSGGEEDIDDSEYKEMLIENAGNL
;
A
#
# COMPACT_ATOMS: atom_id res chain seq x y z
N MET A 1 7.54 -21.81 -8.56
CA MET A 1 7.77 -20.76 -9.57
C MET A 1 7.17 -21.08 -10.93
N ALA A 2 7.54 -22.20 -11.60
CA ALA A 2 7.02 -22.51 -12.94
C ALA A 2 5.47 -22.60 -13.01
N TYR A 3 4.83 -23.19 -11.99
CA TYR A 3 3.38 -23.23 -11.87
C TYR A 3 2.76 -21.82 -11.74
N CYS A 4 3.30 -20.97 -10.86
CA CYS A 4 2.83 -19.60 -10.68
C CYS A 4 2.94 -18.77 -11.96
N LEU A 5 4.03 -18.95 -12.71
CA LEU A 5 4.24 -18.27 -13.98
C LEU A 5 3.23 -18.73 -15.04
N MET A 6 3.01 -20.04 -15.14
CA MET A 6 2.01 -20.60 -16.07
C MET A 6 0.61 -20.05 -15.76
N VAL A 7 0.24 -20.03 -14.48
CA VAL A 7 -1.06 -19.49 -14.04
C VAL A 7 -1.20 -18.02 -14.40
N LEU A 8 -0.20 -17.18 -14.10
CA LEU A 8 -0.27 -15.75 -14.43
C LEU A 8 -0.27 -15.48 -15.95
N GLU A 9 0.36 -16.36 -16.74
CA GLU A 9 0.30 -16.30 -18.22
C GLU A 9 -1.08 -16.66 -18.77
N GLU A 10 -1.86 -17.47 -18.06
CA GLU A 10 -3.23 -17.86 -18.44
C GLU A 10 -4.29 -16.81 -18.07
N ASP A 11 -3.88 -15.70 -17.43
CA ASP A 11 -4.75 -14.60 -16.96
C ASP A 11 -5.95 -15.12 -16.15
N PRO A 12 -5.70 -15.67 -14.94
CA PRO A 12 -6.74 -16.32 -14.18
C PRO A 12 -7.77 -15.27 -13.77
N VAL A 13 -9.05 -15.55 -14.05
CA VAL A 13 -10.12 -14.57 -13.80
C VAL A 13 -10.47 -14.49 -12.32
N ASP A 14 -10.15 -15.53 -11.54
CA ASP A 14 -10.39 -15.59 -10.11
C ASP A 14 -9.32 -14.79 -9.34
N PRO A 15 -9.65 -13.64 -8.74
CA PRO A 15 -8.63 -12.83 -8.11
C PRO A 15 -8.24 -13.34 -6.72
N ASP A 16 -8.99 -14.25 -6.09
CA ASP A 16 -8.52 -14.95 -4.89
C ASP A 16 -7.34 -15.85 -5.24
N PHE A 17 -7.41 -16.44 -6.43
CA PHE A 17 -6.31 -17.19 -6.99
C PHE A 17 -5.12 -16.28 -7.34
N ILE A 18 -5.36 -15.09 -7.90
CA ILE A 18 -4.29 -14.10 -8.13
C ILE A 18 -3.62 -13.71 -6.81
N CYS A 19 -4.39 -13.36 -5.78
CA CYS A 19 -3.88 -13.00 -4.47
C CYS A 19 -3.03 -14.14 -3.88
N SER A 20 -3.53 -15.37 -3.95
CA SER A 20 -2.79 -16.56 -3.50
C SER A 20 -1.46 -16.75 -4.23
N ILE A 21 -1.41 -16.44 -5.52
CA ILE A 21 -0.19 -16.50 -6.31
C ILE A 21 0.78 -15.38 -5.93
N TYR A 22 0.30 -14.15 -5.74
CA TYR A 22 1.12 -13.03 -5.28
C TYR A 22 1.75 -13.31 -3.93
N ASN A 23 0.94 -13.71 -2.95
CA ASN A 23 1.39 -14.11 -1.62
C ASN A 23 2.48 -15.21 -1.69
N LEU A 24 2.25 -16.25 -2.50
CA LEU A 24 3.21 -17.33 -2.68
C LEU A 24 4.52 -16.84 -3.32
N ILE A 25 4.47 -16.00 -4.36
CA ILE A 25 5.67 -15.48 -5.02
C ILE A 25 6.43 -14.55 -4.08
N GLY A 26 5.72 -13.70 -3.32
CA GLY A 26 6.26 -12.89 -2.23
C GLY A 26 7.04 -13.75 -1.25
N ALA A 27 6.41 -14.77 -0.66
CA ALA A 27 7.05 -15.66 0.30
C ALA A 27 8.27 -16.39 -0.30
N VAL A 28 8.19 -16.83 -1.56
CA VAL A 28 9.30 -17.47 -2.27
C VAL A 28 10.48 -16.51 -2.46
N SER A 29 10.25 -15.19 -2.56
CA SER A 29 11.32 -14.20 -2.69
C SER A 29 12.30 -14.22 -1.50
N ASN A 30 11.83 -14.55 -0.30
CA ASN A 30 12.66 -14.72 0.91
C ASN A 30 13.61 -15.93 0.80
N VAL A 31 13.17 -16.99 0.14
CA VAL A 31 13.98 -18.21 -0.02
C VAL A 31 14.93 -18.08 -1.22
N VAL A 32 14.43 -17.54 -2.33
CA VAL A 32 15.13 -17.50 -3.63
C VAL A 32 16.06 -16.27 -3.74
N ASN A 33 15.78 -15.21 -2.98
CA ASN A 33 16.60 -13.99 -2.90
C ASN A 33 16.93 -13.43 -4.29
N GLU A 34 18.20 -13.12 -4.58
CA GLU A 34 18.63 -12.50 -5.86
C GLU A 34 18.37 -13.37 -7.11
N SER A 35 18.11 -14.68 -6.93
CA SER A 35 17.77 -15.56 -8.07
C SER A 35 16.38 -15.25 -8.66
N MET A 36 15.57 -14.43 -7.98
CA MET A 36 14.32 -13.86 -8.50
C MET A 36 14.52 -12.98 -9.74
N SER A 37 15.74 -12.54 -10.02
CA SER A 37 16.10 -11.82 -11.25
C SER A 37 15.68 -12.53 -12.54
N THR A 38 15.60 -13.86 -12.54
CA THR A 38 15.14 -14.66 -13.69
C THR A 38 13.61 -14.71 -13.86
N VAL A 39 12.89 -14.29 -12.82
CA VAL A 39 11.42 -14.40 -12.69
C VAL A 39 10.77 -13.04 -12.86
N PHE A 40 11.36 -11.98 -12.29
CA PHE A 40 10.80 -10.62 -12.36
C PHE A 40 10.43 -10.14 -13.76
N PRO A 41 11.21 -10.37 -14.84
CA PRO A 41 10.83 -9.94 -16.18
C PRO A 41 9.48 -10.51 -16.66
N LYS A 42 8.99 -11.59 -16.06
CA LYS A 42 7.75 -12.28 -16.45
C LYS A 42 6.52 -11.85 -15.64
N ILE A 43 6.70 -11.30 -14.43
CA ILE A 43 5.60 -11.04 -13.49
C ILE A 43 5.44 -9.57 -13.12
N MET A 44 6.50 -8.76 -13.29
CA MET A 44 6.52 -7.40 -12.75
C MET A 44 5.47 -6.49 -13.41
N GLU A 45 5.23 -6.65 -14.72
CA GLU A 45 4.20 -5.87 -15.42
C GLU A 45 2.80 -6.15 -14.88
N ARG A 46 2.46 -7.41 -14.65
CA ARG A 46 1.18 -7.82 -14.07
C ARG A 46 1.00 -7.27 -12.65
N ILE A 47 1.98 -7.47 -11.76
CA ILE A 47 1.90 -6.97 -10.37
C ILE A 47 1.78 -5.44 -10.33
N ILE A 48 2.57 -4.72 -11.14
CA ILE A 48 2.49 -3.25 -11.22
C ILE A 48 1.11 -2.79 -11.73
N THR A 49 0.50 -3.54 -12.64
CA THR A 49 -0.83 -3.24 -13.18
C THR A 49 -1.89 -3.48 -12.12
N SER A 50 -1.79 -4.57 -11.34
CA SER A 50 -2.70 -4.88 -10.24
C SER A 50 -2.77 -3.76 -9.21
N VAL A 51 -1.66 -3.09 -8.88
CA VAL A 51 -1.66 -1.93 -7.95
C VAL A 51 -2.54 -0.77 -8.44
N LEU A 52 -2.67 -0.61 -9.76
CA LEU A 52 -3.39 0.50 -10.39
C LEU A 52 -4.80 0.12 -10.85
N LEU A 53 -5.31 -1.07 -10.48
CA LEU A 53 -6.68 -1.45 -10.80
C LEU A 53 -7.64 -0.44 -10.16
N THR A 54 -8.44 0.23 -10.97
CA THR A 54 -9.54 1.07 -10.50
C THR A 54 -10.83 0.28 -10.68
N SER A 55 -11.70 0.30 -9.67
CA SER A 55 -13.11 -0.01 -9.84
C SER A 55 -13.75 1.12 -10.67
N ASP A 56 -13.39 1.25 -11.95
CA ASP A 56 -14.13 2.10 -12.88
C ASP A 56 -15.45 1.40 -13.22
N ILE A 57 -16.31 1.23 -12.21
CA ILE A 57 -17.72 0.91 -12.39
C ILE A 57 -18.35 2.21 -12.92
N PRO A 58 -18.87 2.24 -14.15
CA PRO A 58 -19.52 3.43 -14.67
C PRO A 58 -20.77 3.69 -13.83
N GLN A 59 -20.67 4.60 -12.85
CA GLN A 59 -21.82 5.27 -12.27
C GLN A 59 -22.66 5.77 -13.44
N SER A 60 -23.83 5.15 -13.67
CA SER A 60 -24.66 5.41 -14.84
C SER A 60 -24.98 6.91 -14.89
N SER A 61 -24.18 7.63 -15.66
CA SER A 61 -24.32 9.05 -15.93
C SER A 61 -23.84 9.21 -17.37
N SER A 62 -24.73 8.78 -18.26
CA SER A 62 -24.85 9.22 -19.65
C SER A 62 -23.69 10.07 -20.18
N THR A 63 -22.66 9.46 -20.78
CA THR A 63 -22.08 9.80 -22.10
C THR A 63 -20.81 8.98 -22.36
N PRO A 64 -20.53 8.61 -23.63
CA PRO A 64 -19.53 7.60 -23.94
C PRO A 64 -18.17 8.19 -24.32
N GLU A 65 -17.18 7.29 -24.34
CA GLU A 65 -15.87 7.37 -24.99
C GLU A 65 -14.72 7.95 -24.17
N THR A 66 -13.93 7.08 -23.54
CA THR A 66 -12.51 6.88 -23.90
C THR A 66 -12.00 5.54 -23.32
N ALA A 67 -11.57 4.67 -24.24
CA ALA A 67 -10.87 3.38 -24.12
C ALA A 67 -10.32 2.89 -22.75
N VAL A 68 -10.83 1.73 -22.32
CA VAL A 68 -10.16 0.75 -21.43
C VAL A 68 -10.23 -0.62 -22.12
N PRO A 69 -9.19 -1.49 -22.06
CA PRO A 69 -9.11 -2.70 -22.87
C PRO A 69 -10.24 -3.70 -22.56
N ALA A 70 -10.74 -4.33 -23.63
CA ALA A 70 -11.78 -5.35 -23.63
C ALA A 70 -11.36 -6.62 -22.88
N ALA A 71 -11.52 -6.64 -21.55
CA ALA A 71 -11.25 -7.80 -20.72
C ALA A 71 -12.28 -8.00 -19.60
N ILE A 72 -13.57 -7.70 -19.84
CA ILE A 72 -14.66 -8.21 -18.99
C ILE A 72 -15.90 -8.46 -19.86
N GLU A 73 -15.83 -9.49 -20.71
CA GLU A 73 -17.02 -10.19 -21.19
C GLU A 73 -16.86 -11.65 -20.79
N GLN A 74 -17.10 -11.97 -19.53
CA GLN A 74 -17.42 -13.34 -19.13
C GLN A 74 -18.89 -13.42 -18.77
N GLU A 75 -19.55 -14.40 -19.40
CA GLU A 75 -20.87 -14.90 -19.05
C GLU A 75 -20.85 -15.43 -17.61
N ILE A 76 -21.10 -14.53 -16.66
CA ILE A 76 -21.56 -14.90 -15.33
C ILE A 76 -22.98 -15.46 -15.52
N ASP A 77 -23.35 -16.54 -14.84
CA ASP A 77 -24.68 -17.14 -14.90
C ASP A 77 -25.72 -16.14 -14.35
N LEU A 78 -26.30 -15.33 -15.26
CA LEU A 78 -27.14 -14.14 -15.01
C LEU A 78 -28.51 -14.43 -14.38
N ASP A 79 -28.76 -15.62 -13.86
CA ASP A 79 -30.13 -16.06 -13.62
C ASP A 79 -30.68 -15.76 -12.22
N ASN A 80 -29.97 -15.07 -11.29
CA ASN A 80 -30.58 -14.62 -10.01
C ASN A 80 -29.82 -13.67 -9.04
N THR A 81 -28.73 -12.98 -9.41
CA THR A 81 -28.08 -12.00 -8.51
C THR A 81 -28.44 -10.57 -8.93
N ASP A 82 -28.86 -9.75 -7.96
CA ASP A 82 -29.13 -8.32 -8.17
C ASP A 82 -27.84 -7.67 -8.66
N ASP A 83 -27.86 -6.95 -9.79
CA ASP A 83 -26.65 -6.44 -10.46
C ASP A 83 -25.80 -5.55 -9.53
N GLU A 84 -26.42 -4.91 -8.53
CA GLU A 84 -25.75 -4.10 -7.50
C GLU A 84 -24.86 -4.92 -6.54
N ASP A 85 -25.24 -6.16 -6.23
CA ASP A 85 -24.46 -7.04 -5.33
C ASP A 85 -23.19 -7.56 -6.03
N LEU A 86 -23.26 -7.80 -7.35
CA LEU A 86 -22.13 -8.26 -8.15
C LEU A 86 -21.06 -7.17 -8.32
N ASP A 87 -21.49 -5.92 -8.52
CA ASP A 87 -20.59 -4.77 -8.65
C ASP A 87 -19.79 -4.55 -7.36
N TYR A 88 -20.43 -4.71 -6.19
CA TYR A 88 -19.78 -4.58 -4.89
C TYR A 88 -18.79 -5.72 -4.59
N GLU A 89 -19.17 -6.97 -4.90
CA GLU A 89 -18.26 -8.11 -4.76
C GLU A 89 -17.01 -7.96 -5.63
N LEU A 90 -17.17 -7.48 -6.87
CA LEU A 90 -16.07 -7.24 -7.79
C LEU A 90 -15.13 -6.12 -7.30
N GLU A 91 -15.67 -5.04 -6.73
CA GLU A 91 -14.89 -3.96 -6.15
C GLU A 91 -14.04 -4.42 -4.95
N ILE A 92 -14.62 -5.21 -4.03
CA ILE A 92 -13.87 -5.82 -2.93
C ILE A 92 -12.73 -6.67 -3.46
N GLN A 93 -13.01 -7.43 -4.52
CA GLN A 93 -12.04 -8.36 -5.05
C GLN A 93 -10.83 -7.66 -5.69
N PHE A 94 -11.06 -6.58 -6.44
CA PHE A 94 -9.97 -5.75 -6.97
C PHE A 94 -9.18 -5.08 -5.84
N MET A 95 -9.84 -4.66 -4.77
CA MET A 95 -9.17 -4.10 -3.59
C MET A 95 -8.22 -5.12 -2.95
N HIS A 96 -8.64 -6.37 -2.76
CA HIS A 96 -7.75 -7.42 -2.23
C HIS A 96 -6.55 -7.67 -3.15
N GLU A 97 -6.75 -7.69 -4.47
CA GLU A 97 -5.65 -7.86 -5.42
C GLU A 97 -4.66 -6.70 -5.36
N GLN A 98 -5.14 -5.46 -5.24
CA GLN A 98 -4.30 -4.28 -5.05
C GLN A 98 -3.48 -4.38 -3.77
N GLU A 99 -4.12 -4.74 -2.65
CA GLU A 99 -3.47 -4.85 -1.36
C GLU A 99 -2.32 -5.87 -1.38
N GLU A 100 -2.59 -7.05 -1.92
CA GLU A 100 -1.63 -8.14 -2.01
C GLU A 100 -0.51 -7.82 -3.01
N ALA A 101 -0.81 -7.13 -4.13
CA ALA A 101 0.20 -6.67 -5.08
C ALA A 101 1.18 -5.67 -4.44
N ILE A 102 0.69 -4.72 -3.66
CA ILE A 102 1.53 -3.73 -2.94
C ILE A 102 2.43 -4.45 -1.93
N SER A 103 1.86 -5.36 -1.14
CA SER A 103 2.58 -6.18 -0.16
C SER A 103 3.67 -7.05 -0.81
N THR A 104 3.35 -7.67 -1.94
CA THR A 104 4.30 -8.47 -2.71
C THR A 104 5.49 -7.64 -3.22
N LEU A 105 5.26 -6.40 -3.69
CA LEU A 105 6.35 -5.50 -4.11
C LEU A 105 7.28 -5.15 -2.94
N LYS A 106 6.71 -4.88 -1.75
CA LYS A 106 7.48 -4.63 -0.51
C LYS A 106 8.37 -5.82 -0.16
N GLU A 107 7.84 -7.04 -0.26
CA GLU A 107 8.61 -8.26 0.00
C GLU A 107 9.75 -8.44 -1.00
N PHE A 108 9.51 -8.19 -2.29
CA PHE A 108 10.57 -8.26 -3.30
C PHE A 108 11.72 -7.30 -3.00
N ALA A 109 11.39 -6.06 -2.63
CA ALA A 109 12.40 -5.06 -2.26
C ALA A 109 13.19 -5.49 -1.00
N SER A 110 12.52 -6.10 -0.03
CA SER A 110 13.11 -6.52 1.24
C SER A 110 14.03 -7.73 1.10
N ASN A 111 13.70 -8.66 0.19
CA ASN A 111 14.30 -9.99 0.15
C ASN A 111 15.30 -10.20 -0.99
N THR A 112 15.21 -9.43 -2.08
CA THR A 112 15.91 -9.79 -3.33
C THR A 112 17.02 -8.85 -3.75
N GLY A 113 17.26 -7.77 -2.97
CA GLY A 113 18.41 -6.88 -3.14
C GLY A 113 18.57 -6.38 -4.58
N SER A 114 19.73 -6.68 -5.17
CA SER A 114 20.09 -6.20 -6.51
C SER A 114 19.14 -6.68 -7.62
N ALA A 115 18.42 -7.79 -7.43
CA ALA A 115 17.48 -8.32 -8.41
C ALA A 115 16.25 -7.41 -8.61
N PHE A 116 15.76 -6.76 -7.56
CA PHE A 116 14.61 -5.87 -7.64
C PHE A 116 14.97 -4.43 -8.02
N ALA A 117 16.25 -4.06 -7.92
CA ALA A 117 16.74 -2.71 -8.20
C ALA A 117 16.25 -2.11 -9.55
N PRO A 118 16.18 -2.86 -10.68
CA PRO A 118 15.67 -2.33 -11.94
C PRO A 118 14.19 -1.92 -11.91
N TYR A 119 13.41 -2.46 -10.97
CA TYR A 119 11.96 -2.27 -10.85
C TYR A 119 11.58 -1.30 -9.73
N LEU A 120 12.49 -1.05 -8.80
CA LEU A 120 12.25 -0.29 -7.57
C LEU A 120 11.67 1.10 -7.83
N GLN A 121 12.21 1.85 -8.80
CA GLN A 121 11.69 3.18 -9.12
C GLN A 121 10.24 3.10 -9.62
N LYS A 122 9.94 2.17 -10.53
CA LYS A 122 8.59 2.02 -11.08
C LYS A 122 7.60 1.55 -10.02
N ALA A 123 8.01 0.63 -9.15
CA ALA A 123 7.20 0.18 -8.02
C ALA A 123 6.92 1.34 -7.05
N PHE A 124 7.94 2.11 -6.69
CA PHE A 124 7.80 3.29 -5.83
C PHE A 124 6.82 4.31 -6.41
N GLU A 125 6.99 4.71 -7.68
CA GLU A 125 6.10 5.66 -8.35
C GLU A 125 4.66 5.16 -8.47
N THR A 126 4.49 3.84 -8.58
CA THR A 126 3.17 3.21 -8.71
C THR A 126 2.44 3.16 -7.37
N VAL A 127 3.11 2.67 -6.32
CA VAL A 127 2.55 2.63 -4.96
C VAL A 127 2.30 4.05 -4.42
N TYR A 128 3.16 5.02 -4.74
CA TYR A 128 2.96 6.41 -4.31
C TYR A 128 1.66 7.02 -4.83
N LYS A 129 1.14 6.56 -5.98
CA LYS A 129 -0.14 7.05 -6.53
C LYS A 129 -1.36 6.62 -5.71
N VAL A 130 -1.25 5.51 -4.97
CA VAL A 130 -2.35 4.93 -4.18
C VAL A 130 -2.18 5.14 -2.67
N VAL A 131 -1.22 5.97 -2.25
CA VAL A 131 -0.96 6.22 -0.82
C VAL A 131 -2.10 6.99 -0.11
N GLU A 132 -2.97 7.65 -0.88
CA GLU A 132 -4.18 8.34 -0.42
C GLU A 132 -5.46 7.68 -0.99
N HIS A 133 -5.40 6.36 -1.21
CA HIS A 133 -6.55 5.59 -1.71
C HIS A 133 -7.77 5.73 -0.79
N PRO A 134 -9.02 5.69 -1.30
CA PRO A 134 -10.21 5.76 -0.45
C PRO A 134 -10.28 4.64 0.61
N GLN A 135 -9.82 3.45 0.25
CA GLN A 135 -9.78 2.28 1.15
C GLN A 135 -8.59 2.35 2.11
N ASP A 136 -8.86 2.17 3.40
CA ASP A 136 -7.88 2.30 4.49
C ASP A 136 -6.80 1.20 4.44
N SER A 137 -7.17 -0.03 4.06
CA SER A 137 -6.28 -1.17 3.89
C SER A 137 -5.18 -0.87 2.86
N ILE A 138 -5.56 -0.31 1.70
CA ILE A 138 -4.62 0.12 0.65
C ILE A 138 -3.68 1.20 1.15
N ARG A 139 -4.19 2.20 1.89
CA ARG A 139 -3.34 3.26 2.47
C ARG A 139 -2.29 2.67 3.41
N LYS A 140 -2.68 1.72 4.28
CA LYS A 140 -1.78 1.05 5.23
C LYS A 140 -0.67 0.27 4.50
N VAL A 141 -1.01 -0.62 3.57
CA VAL A 141 0.03 -1.38 2.85
C VAL A 141 0.90 -0.49 1.95
N ALA A 142 0.36 0.61 1.41
CA ALA A 142 1.12 1.55 0.59
C ALA A 142 2.21 2.27 1.39
N VAL A 143 1.91 2.76 2.61
CA VAL A 143 2.91 3.42 3.45
C VAL A 143 4.00 2.44 3.92
N GLU A 144 3.63 1.19 4.21
CA GLU A 144 4.60 0.13 4.52
C GLU A 144 5.52 -0.18 3.34
N ALA A 145 4.97 -0.31 2.14
CA ALA A 145 5.74 -0.59 0.93
C ALA A 145 6.70 0.54 0.58
N LEU A 146 6.26 1.80 0.69
CA LEU A 146 7.13 2.96 0.48
C LEU A 146 8.30 2.98 1.48
N CYS A 147 8.05 2.74 2.76
CA CYS A 147 9.11 2.58 3.76
C CYS A 147 10.05 1.41 3.41
N GLY A 148 9.50 0.26 3.03
CA GLY A 148 10.25 -0.92 2.61
C GLY A 148 11.17 -0.66 1.42
N PHE A 149 10.71 0.12 0.43
CA PHE A 149 11.53 0.53 -0.72
C PHE A 149 12.71 1.41 -0.30
N VAL A 150 12.49 2.36 0.61
CA VAL A 150 13.56 3.23 1.12
C VAL A 150 14.55 2.45 1.99
N THR A 151 14.05 1.54 2.81
CA THR A 151 14.87 0.59 3.55
C THR A 151 15.71 -0.27 2.59
N ALA A 152 15.16 -0.74 1.47
CA ALA A 152 15.91 -1.49 0.48
C ALA A 152 17.04 -0.65 -0.14
N LEU A 153 16.78 0.62 -0.49
CA LEU A 153 17.83 1.57 -0.92
C LEU A 153 18.92 1.72 0.14
N HIS A 154 18.54 1.83 1.41
CA HIS A 154 19.47 1.93 2.53
C HIS A 154 20.37 0.69 2.64
N LYS A 155 19.78 -0.52 2.57
CA LYS A 155 20.49 -1.81 2.61
C LYS A 155 21.43 -1.98 1.42
N MET A 156 21.09 -1.44 0.26
CA MET A 156 21.94 -1.42 -0.93
C MET A 156 23.05 -0.36 -0.88
N GLY A 157 23.07 0.52 0.12
CA GLY A 157 24.03 1.60 0.25
C GLY A 157 23.77 2.80 -0.65
N ASP A 158 22.58 2.91 -1.27
CA ASP A 158 22.18 4.08 -2.08
C ASP A 158 21.69 5.22 -1.19
N GLY A 159 22.64 5.87 -0.51
CA GLY A 159 22.33 6.96 0.41
C GLY A 159 21.69 8.19 -0.25
N ASP A 160 22.00 8.45 -1.53
CA ASP A 160 21.38 9.55 -2.27
C ASP A 160 19.95 9.19 -2.68
N GLY A 161 19.70 7.92 -3.03
CA GLY A 161 18.36 7.38 -3.24
C GLY A 161 17.48 7.51 -2.00
N VAL A 162 18.01 7.11 -0.83
CA VAL A 162 17.31 7.27 0.45
C VAL A 162 16.91 8.72 0.68
N LYS A 163 17.86 9.67 0.56
CA LYS A 163 17.56 11.10 0.77
C LYS A 163 16.49 11.61 -0.18
N ARG A 164 16.58 11.28 -1.48
CA ARG A 164 15.58 11.68 -2.47
C ARG A 164 14.20 11.13 -2.14
N ALA A 165 14.11 9.85 -1.79
CA ALA A 165 12.84 9.22 -1.45
C ALA A 165 12.23 9.79 -0.17
N CYS A 166 13.04 9.98 0.89
CA CYS A 166 12.60 10.62 2.14
C CYS A 166 12.09 12.06 1.92
N SER A 167 12.72 12.82 1.01
CA SER A 167 12.24 14.15 0.63
C SER A 167 10.86 14.16 -0.04
N ILE A 168 10.41 13.01 -0.54
CA ILE A 168 9.09 12.84 -1.17
C ILE A 168 8.09 12.28 -0.15
N ILE A 169 8.43 11.17 0.52
CA ILE A 169 7.45 10.43 1.33
C ILE A 169 7.19 11.08 2.69
N LEU A 170 8.17 11.69 3.34
CA LEU A 170 7.97 12.22 4.70
C LEU A 170 6.98 13.41 4.73
N PRO A 171 7.05 14.39 3.81
CA PRO A 171 6.00 15.41 3.72
C PRO A 171 4.61 14.81 3.43
N LYS A 172 4.53 13.76 2.60
CA LYS A 172 3.28 13.05 2.31
C LYS A 172 2.75 12.33 3.55
N PHE A 173 3.60 11.68 4.34
CA PHE A 173 3.19 11.04 5.59
C PHE A 173 2.71 12.05 6.63
N VAL A 174 3.40 13.18 6.77
CA VAL A 174 2.95 14.29 7.63
C VAL A 174 1.58 14.82 7.18
N HIS A 175 1.34 14.87 5.87
CA HIS A 175 0.04 15.23 5.32
C HIS A 175 -1.03 14.20 5.70
N ILE A 176 -0.78 12.91 5.53
CA ILE A 176 -1.71 11.83 5.88
C ILE A 176 -2.01 11.85 7.39
N VAL A 177 -1.00 11.87 8.26
CA VAL A 177 -1.21 11.92 9.72
C VAL A 177 -2.11 13.07 10.16
N ARG A 178 -2.02 14.24 9.49
CA ARG A 178 -2.83 15.41 9.85
C ARG A 178 -4.26 15.37 9.34
N ASN A 179 -4.49 14.77 8.17
CA ASN A 179 -5.73 14.95 7.41
C ASN A 179 -6.51 13.65 7.18
N ASP A 180 -5.94 12.48 7.47
CA ASP A 180 -6.68 11.24 7.41
C ASP A 180 -7.72 11.19 8.53
N ASP A 181 -8.93 10.79 8.16
CA ASP A 181 -10.09 10.71 9.04
C ASP A 181 -10.11 9.38 9.82
N GLU A 182 -9.40 8.36 9.32
CA GLU A 182 -9.35 7.02 9.89
C GLU A 182 -8.26 6.88 10.94
N GLN A 183 -8.65 6.72 12.20
CA GLN A 183 -7.74 6.60 13.35
C GLN A 183 -6.74 5.45 13.15
N ILE A 184 -7.22 4.30 12.65
CA ILE A 184 -6.42 3.11 12.39
C ILE A 184 -5.33 3.33 11.34
N VAL A 185 -5.56 4.20 10.34
CA VAL A 185 -4.54 4.54 9.34
C VAL A 185 -3.45 5.42 9.95
N VAL A 186 -3.85 6.43 10.74
CA VAL A 186 -2.91 7.33 11.39
C VAL A 186 -2.05 6.59 12.42
N ILE A 187 -2.65 5.73 13.25
CA ILE A 187 -1.93 4.90 14.22
C ILE A 187 -0.91 4.01 13.50
N HIS A 188 -1.36 3.32 12.45
CA HIS A 188 -0.51 2.44 11.67
C HIS A 188 0.66 3.20 11.03
N LEU A 189 0.40 4.37 10.43
CA LEU A 189 1.45 5.19 9.82
C LEU A 189 2.49 5.67 10.85
N LEU A 190 2.07 6.13 12.03
CA LEU A 190 3.00 6.50 13.10
C LEU A 190 3.87 5.31 13.54
N TYR A 191 3.26 4.13 13.72
CA TYR A 191 3.99 2.90 14.03
C TYR A 191 5.03 2.55 12.95
N VAL A 192 4.62 2.55 11.68
CA VAL A 192 5.50 2.25 10.54
C VAL A 192 6.64 3.26 10.44
N MET A 193 6.37 4.55 10.66
CA MET A 193 7.39 5.59 10.67
C MET A 193 8.43 5.39 11.78
N GLY A 194 8.02 4.95 12.97
CA GLY A 194 8.96 4.68 14.08
C GLY A 194 9.92 3.53 13.77
N ASN A 195 9.39 2.45 13.19
CA ASN A 195 10.19 1.34 12.69
C ASN A 195 11.14 1.78 11.58
N PHE A 196 10.63 2.57 10.62
CA PHE A 196 11.40 3.10 9.51
C PHE A 196 12.56 3.99 9.98
N PHE A 197 12.34 4.89 10.94
CA PHE A 197 13.39 5.73 11.51
C PHE A 197 14.41 4.92 12.31
N SER A 198 13.97 3.87 13.00
CA SER A 198 14.89 2.95 13.70
C SER A 198 15.79 2.18 12.74
N GLU A 199 15.29 1.82 11.56
CA GLU A 199 16.04 1.08 10.56
C GLU A 199 16.98 1.98 9.73
N VAL A 200 16.47 3.10 9.20
CA VAL A 200 17.22 3.99 8.29
C VAL A 200 18.02 5.08 9.03
N ASN A 201 17.72 5.31 10.31
CA ASN A 201 18.43 6.24 11.20
C ASN A 201 18.53 7.65 10.61
N THR A 202 19.65 8.34 10.82
CA THR A 202 19.87 9.73 10.41
C THR A 202 19.74 9.95 8.89
N MET A 203 19.83 8.90 8.08
CA MET A 203 19.63 8.99 6.63
C MET A 203 18.18 9.28 6.25
N ALA A 204 17.22 8.97 7.13
CA ALA A 204 15.82 9.28 6.92
C ALA A 204 15.52 10.79 6.96
N MET A 205 16.43 11.60 7.51
CA MET A 205 16.24 13.05 7.68
C MET A 205 17.14 13.83 6.70
N PRO A 206 16.71 14.05 5.45
CA PRO A 206 17.55 14.68 4.43
C PRO A 206 17.73 16.20 4.65
N SER A 207 16.89 16.85 5.46
CA SER A 207 16.99 18.29 5.75
C SER A 207 16.39 18.65 7.11
N GLN A 208 16.81 19.81 7.65
CA GLN A 208 16.25 20.36 8.89
C GLN A 208 14.75 20.68 8.75
N ASP A 209 14.31 21.16 7.59
CA ASP A 209 12.90 21.49 7.34
C ASP A 209 12.01 20.24 7.50
N ILE A 210 12.43 19.10 6.94
CA ILE A 210 11.70 17.84 7.11
C ILE A 210 11.69 17.39 8.57
N ALA A 211 12.81 17.52 9.28
CA ALA A 211 12.84 17.22 10.72
C ALA A 211 11.86 18.10 11.50
N ASP A 212 11.81 19.41 11.21
CA ASP A 212 10.89 20.35 11.85
C ASP A 212 9.41 20.00 11.55
N GLN A 213 9.11 19.55 10.32
CA GLN A 213 7.78 19.07 9.96
C GLN A 213 7.36 17.83 10.76
N ILE A 214 8.28 16.87 10.95
CA ILE A 214 8.03 15.66 11.77
C ILE A 214 7.81 16.04 13.24
N PHE A 215 8.66 16.90 13.82
CA PHE A 215 8.46 17.40 15.18
C PHE A 215 7.13 18.14 15.36
N ALA A 216 6.74 18.94 14.38
CA ALA A 216 5.44 19.61 14.39
C ALA A 216 4.30 18.59 14.30
N CYS A 217 4.44 17.55 13.48
CA CYS A 217 3.48 16.46 13.36
C CYS A 217 3.29 15.73 14.70
N ILE A 218 4.38 15.32 15.36
CA ILE A 218 4.35 14.70 16.70
C ILE A 218 3.63 15.61 17.69
N LYS A 219 3.97 16.91 17.70
CA LYS A 219 3.32 17.88 18.57
C LYS A 219 1.82 18.00 18.28
N ASP A 220 1.41 17.98 17.02
CA ASP A 220 0.00 18.04 16.65
C ASP A 220 -0.75 16.79 17.12
N THR A 221 -0.17 15.59 16.97
CA THR A 221 -0.71 14.33 17.49
C THR A 221 -0.94 14.39 19.01
N LEU A 222 0.08 14.81 19.76
CA LEU A 222 0.02 14.89 21.23
C LEU A 222 -0.96 15.95 21.74
N ASN A 223 -1.26 16.97 20.93
CA ASN A 223 -2.17 18.06 21.30
C ASN A 223 -3.60 17.87 20.79
N GLY A 224 -3.95 16.71 20.22
CA GLY A 224 -5.32 16.45 19.78
C GLY A 224 -5.72 17.28 18.56
N LYS A 225 -4.82 17.45 17.57
CA LYS A 225 -5.03 18.34 16.42
C LYS A 225 -5.17 17.62 15.07
N LEU A 226 -5.15 16.30 15.05
CA LEU A 226 -5.30 15.52 13.82
C LEU A 226 -6.78 15.37 13.45
N ALA A 227 -7.11 15.28 12.15
CA ALA A 227 -8.48 15.10 11.68
C ALA A 227 -9.17 13.90 12.34
N CYS A 228 -8.52 12.72 12.35
CA CYS A 228 -9.03 11.51 13.00
C CYS A 228 -9.35 11.64 14.50
N GLN A 229 -8.83 12.66 15.20
CA GLN A 229 -9.08 12.91 16.63
C GLN A 229 -10.35 13.75 16.89
N PHE A 230 -10.98 14.27 15.82
CA PHE A 230 -12.25 15.00 15.91
C PHE A 230 -13.46 14.18 15.45
N ASN A 231 -13.23 13.04 14.80
CA ASN A 231 -14.31 12.12 14.45
C ASN A 231 -14.76 11.39 15.71
N GLU A 232 -16.02 11.61 16.11
CA GLU A 232 -16.68 10.71 17.06
C GLU A 232 -16.81 9.33 16.38
N PRO A 233 -16.52 8.21 17.06
CA PRO A 233 -16.67 6.89 16.46
C PRO A 233 -18.12 6.75 16.00
N SER A 234 -18.33 6.76 14.68
CA SER A 234 -19.63 6.45 14.10
C SER A 234 -19.95 5.03 14.52
N GLY A 235 -20.92 4.88 15.43
CA GLY A 235 -21.32 3.62 16.04
C GLY A 235 -21.89 2.60 15.06
N SER A 236 -21.06 2.08 14.16
CA SER A 236 -21.30 0.84 13.42
C SER A 236 -20.65 -0.29 14.20
N GLY A 237 -21.39 -0.88 15.14
CA GLY A 237 -20.94 -2.04 15.88
C GLY A 237 -20.57 -3.18 14.93
N GLY A 238 -19.28 -3.53 14.88
CA GLY A 238 -18.73 -4.58 14.04
C GLY A 238 -17.21 -4.69 14.18
N GLU A 239 -16.80 -5.73 14.93
CA GLU A 239 -15.44 -6.21 15.28
C GLU A 239 -14.52 -5.25 16.07
N GLU A 240 -14.54 -5.48 17.39
CA GLU A 240 -13.73 -4.87 18.45
C GLU A 240 -13.86 -3.34 18.52
N ASP A 241 -14.92 -2.87 19.20
CA ASP A 241 -15.05 -1.48 19.69
C ASP A 241 -13.87 -1.16 20.63
N ILE A 242 -12.70 -0.90 20.05
CA ILE A 242 -11.56 -0.28 20.74
C ILE A 242 -12.11 1.02 21.30
N ASP A 243 -12.06 1.15 22.62
CA ASP A 243 -12.57 2.33 23.31
C ASP A 243 -11.80 3.57 22.81
N ASP A 244 -12.47 4.73 22.68
CA ASP A 244 -11.84 6.00 22.26
C ASP A 244 -10.59 6.31 23.11
N SER A 245 -10.57 5.82 24.35
CA SER A 245 -9.41 5.92 25.24
C SER A 245 -8.19 5.13 24.76
N GLU A 246 -8.38 3.93 24.20
CA GLU A 246 -7.33 3.06 23.69
C GLU A 246 -6.74 3.59 22.38
N TYR A 247 -7.57 4.06 21.45
CA TYR A 247 -7.08 4.73 20.22
C TYR A 247 -6.21 5.94 20.53
N LYS A 248 -6.64 6.75 21.50
CA LYS A 248 -5.88 7.91 21.94
C LYS A 248 -4.54 7.51 22.57
N GLU A 249 -4.52 6.44 23.36
CA GLU A 249 -3.29 5.90 23.94
C GLU A 249 -2.32 5.44 22.84
N MET A 250 -2.81 4.69 21.85
CA MET A 250 -2.00 4.24 20.71
C MET A 250 -1.44 5.41 19.89
N LEU A 251 -2.21 6.47 19.64
CA LEU A 251 -1.71 7.67 18.95
C LEU A 251 -0.57 8.34 19.73
N ILE A 252 -0.72 8.47 21.04
CA ILE A 252 0.29 9.09 21.91
C ILE A 252 1.54 8.23 22.00
N GLU A 253 1.38 6.92 22.17
CA GLU A 253 2.49 5.96 22.24
C GLU A 253 3.30 5.98 20.94
N ASN A 254 2.64 5.80 19.79
CA ASN A 254 3.32 5.75 18.50
C ASN A 254 3.96 7.09 18.14
N ALA A 255 3.34 8.23 18.46
CA ALA A 255 3.96 9.54 18.29
C ALA A 255 5.18 9.75 19.20
N GLY A 256 5.17 9.17 20.41
CA GLY A 256 6.31 9.21 21.33
C GLY A 256 7.49 8.32 20.90
N ASN A 257 7.23 7.31 20.07
CA ASN A 257 8.23 6.40 19.52
C ASN A 257 8.95 6.92 18.26
N LEU A 258 8.49 8.04 17.68
CA LEU A 258 9.13 8.74 16.55
C LEU A 258 10.35 9.56 17.01
#